data_AF-A0A351THL1-F1
#
_entry.id   AF-A0A351THL1-F1
#
_cell.length_a   1.000
_cell.length_b   1.000
_cell.length_c   1.000
_cell.angle_alpha   90.00
_cell.angle_beta   90.00
_cell.angle_gamma   90.00
#
_symmetry.space_group_name_H-M   'P 1'
#
loop_
_entity.id
_entity.type
_entity.pdbx_description
1 polymer ?
#
loop_
_entity_poly.entity_id
_entity_poly.type
_entity_poly.pdbx_seq_one_letter_code
_entity_poly.pdbx_strand_id
1 'polypeptide(L)'
;MQKGPRTETVFKGGSTVEKTIQYDRRCLPGRHYMVDMERQLSQMEHMVEQGDYFYINRGRQYGKTPPLSLLRKRMEDRYTVFSVSFEGSGEAPFASAENLAYTRN
;
A
#
# COMPACT_ATOMS: atom_id res chain seq x y z
N MET A 1 5.82 -30.05 -3.34
CA MET A 1 5.12 -29.79 -2.07
C MET A 1 4.35 -28.48 -2.19
N GLN A 2 3.06 -28.53 -2.53
CA GLN A 2 2.22 -27.35 -2.62
C GLN A 2 1.75 -27.03 -1.20
N LYS A 3 2.34 -26.01 -0.56
CA LYS A 3 1.89 -25.59 0.78
C LYS A 3 0.48 -25.03 0.61
N GLY A 4 -0.52 -25.73 1.19
CA GLY A 4 -1.89 -25.23 1.27
C GLY A 4 -1.97 -23.91 2.02
N PRO A 5 -3.10 -23.19 1.93
CA PRO A 5 -3.29 -21.91 2.61
C PRO A 5 -3.01 -22.06 4.11
N ARG A 6 -2.12 -21.21 4.65
CA ARG A 6 -1.86 -21.15 6.10
C ARG A 6 -2.94 -20.31 6.75
N THR A 7 -3.64 -20.88 7.72
CA THR A 7 -4.58 -20.16 8.58
C THR A 7 -3.83 -19.75 9.85
N GLU A 8 -3.95 -18.49 10.26
CA GLU A 8 -3.48 -18.02 11.56
C GLU A 8 -4.67 -17.59 12.41
N THR A 9 -4.61 -17.96 13.69
CA THR A 9 -5.57 -17.54 14.70
C THR A 9 -5.18 -16.16 15.20
N VAL A 10 -6.06 -15.18 15.01
CA VAL A 10 -5.81 -13.79 15.38
C VAL A 10 -6.86 -13.36 16.39
N PHE A 11 -6.42 -12.71 17.46
CA PHE A 11 -7.31 -12.11 18.45
C PHE A 11 -7.62 -10.66 18.05
N LYS A 12 -8.91 -10.33 17.85
CA LYS A 12 -9.34 -8.96 17.55
C LYS A 12 -10.52 -8.59 18.44
N GLY A 13 -10.35 -7.58 19.30
CA GLY A 13 -11.46 -7.05 20.12
C GLY A 13 -12.07 -8.05 21.10
N GLY A 14 -11.28 -8.98 21.65
CA GLY A 14 -11.76 -9.99 22.61
C GLY A 14 -12.33 -11.27 21.99
N SER A 15 -12.41 -11.37 20.66
CA SER A 15 -12.85 -12.58 19.96
C SER A 15 -11.74 -13.21 19.12
N THR A 16 -11.74 -14.54 19.07
CA THR A 16 -10.83 -15.37 18.28
C THR A 16 -11.35 -15.46 16.84
N VAL A 17 -10.55 -15.03 15.87
CA VAL A 17 -10.92 -15.09 14.45
C VAL A 17 -9.84 -15.86 13.69
N GLU A 18 -10.26 -16.91 12.98
CA GLU A 18 -9.38 -17.59 12.03
C GLU A 18 -9.28 -16.79 10.73
N LYS A 19 -8.06 -16.46 10.32
CA LYS A 19 -7.82 -15.77 9.05
C LYS A 19 -6.83 -16.51 8.20
N THR A 20 -7.13 -16.60 6.91
CA THR A 20 -6.24 -17.19 5.91
C THR A 20 -5.21 -16.16 5.45
N ILE A 21 -3.94 -16.54 5.45
CA ILE A 21 -2.87 -15.81 4.79
C ILE A 21 -2.92 -16.16 3.31
N GLN A 22 -3.14 -15.15 2.46
CA GLN A 22 -3.09 -15.34 1.02
C GLN A 22 -1.69 -15.09 0.46
N TYR A 23 -1.31 -15.95 -0.49
CA TYR A 23 -0.11 -15.82 -1.32
C TYR A 23 -0.43 -15.34 -2.75
N ASP A 24 -1.71 -15.09 -3.07
CA ASP A 24 -2.19 -14.59 -4.37
C ASP A 24 -2.30 -13.05 -4.39
N ARG A 25 -2.39 -12.46 -5.58
CA ARG A 25 -2.20 -11.03 -5.87
C ARG A 25 -3.24 -10.08 -5.25
N ARG A 26 -4.36 -10.56 -4.69
CA ARG A 26 -5.47 -9.69 -4.25
C ARG A 26 -5.78 -9.83 -2.77
N CYS A 27 -5.32 -8.86 -1.97
CA CYS A 27 -5.69 -8.76 -0.55
C CYS A 27 -7.09 -8.15 -0.39
N LEU A 28 -8.03 -8.89 0.23
CA LEU A 28 -9.37 -8.41 0.55
C LEU A 28 -9.45 -8.05 2.05
N PRO A 29 -9.67 -6.76 2.41
CA PRO A 29 -9.57 -6.27 3.79
C PRO A 29 -10.53 -6.90 4.83
N GLY A 30 -11.50 -7.70 4.42
CA GLY A 30 -12.42 -8.43 5.32
C GLY A 30 -12.21 -9.94 5.39
N ARG A 31 -11.38 -10.52 4.50
CA ARG A 31 -11.22 -11.97 4.37
C ARG A 31 -9.82 -12.45 4.70
N HIS A 32 -8.81 -11.64 4.39
CA HIS A 32 -7.42 -12.06 4.56
C HIS A 32 -6.82 -11.42 5.81
N TYR A 33 -5.92 -12.15 6.46
CA TYR A 33 -5.08 -11.55 7.48
C TYR A 33 -4.17 -10.51 6.82
N MET A 34 -4.32 -9.27 7.26
CA MET A 34 -3.38 -8.20 6.97
C MET A 34 -2.63 -7.97 8.27
N VAL A 35 -1.30 -7.98 8.21
CA VAL A 35 -0.46 -7.61 9.35
C VAL A 35 -0.87 -6.21 9.80
N ASP A 36 -0.82 -5.95 11.11
CA ASP A 36 -1.01 -4.61 11.62
C ASP A 36 0.08 -3.69 11.04
N MET A 37 -0.36 -2.66 10.33
CA MET A 37 0.50 -1.69 9.65
C MET A 37 0.53 -0.34 10.38
N GLU A 38 -0.11 -0.21 11.54
CA GLU A 38 -0.25 1.06 12.24
C GLU A 38 1.10 1.75 12.45
N ARG A 39 2.06 1.01 13.01
CA ARG A 39 3.41 1.54 13.26
C ARG A 39 4.11 2.01 11.98
N GLN A 40 3.92 1.29 10.88
CA GLN A 40 4.54 1.66 9.59
C GLN A 40 3.86 2.89 9.00
N LEU A 41 2.54 2.98 9.08
CA LEU A 41 1.77 4.13 8.58
C LEU A 41 2.10 5.38 9.37
N SER A 42 2.12 5.31 10.71
CA SER A 42 2.50 6.45 11.57
C SER A 42 3.91 6.94 11.29
N GLN A 43 4.86 6.04 11.01
CA GLN A 43 6.22 6.44 10.64
C GLN A 43 6.24 7.17 9.29
N MET A 44 5.51 6.67 8.29
CA MET A 44 5.41 7.32 6.98
C MET A 44 4.73 8.70 7.08
N GLU A 45 3.65 8.81 7.86
CA GLU A 45 2.97 10.09 8.13
C GLU A 45 3.92 11.11 8.75
N HIS A 46 4.70 10.70 9.76
CA HIS A 46 5.66 11.60 10.40
C HIS A 46 6.74 12.08 9.42
N MET A 47 7.25 11.20 8.56
CA MET A 47 8.21 11.59 7.51
C MET A 47 7.60 12.62 6.55
N VAL A 48 6.34 12.45 6.14
CA VAL A 48 5.66 13.44 5.29
C VAL A 48 5.48 14.78 6.02
N GLU A 49 5.11 14.75 7.30
CA GLU A 49 4.96 15.97 8.11
C GLU A 49 6.27 16.74 8.29
N GLN A 50 7.42 16.06 8.29
CA GLN A 50 8.74 16.69 8.30
C GLN A 50 9.22 17.16 6.92
N GLY A 51 8.49 16.82 5.84
CA GLY A 51 8.91 17.08 4.46
C GLY A 51 9.97 16.09 3.95
N ASP A 52 10.15 14.96 4.61
CA ASP A 52 11.11 13.94 4.23
C ASP A 52 10.61 13.08 3.06
N TYR A 53 11.53 12.72 2.16
CA TYR A 53 11.28 11.75 1.11
C TYR A 53 11.56 10.33 1.61
N PHE A 54 10.68 9.38 1.30
CA PHE A 54 10.88 7.97 1.62
C PHE A 54 10.63 7.07 0.41
N TYR A 55 11.27 5.89 0.42
CA TYR A 55 11.12 4.88 -0.62
C TYR A 55 10.63 3.56 -0.02
N ILE A 56 9.72 2.88 -0.71
CA ILE A 56 9.25 1.54 -0.33
C ILE A 56 9.78 0.53 -1.36
N ASN A 57 11.00 0.04 -1.13
CA ASN A 57 11.60 -1.00 -1.96
C ASN A 57 11.50 -2.38 -1.27
N ARG A 58 10.64 -3.25 -1.78
CA ARG A 58 10.49 -4.64 -1.32
C ARG A 58 10.38 -5.57 -2.53
N GLY A 59 10.59 -6.88 -2.39
CA GLY A 59 10.37 -7.86 -3.47
C GLY A 59 8.91 -7.95 -3.96
N ARG A 60 8.61 -8.77 -4.97
CA ARG A 60 7.22 -9.02 -5.40
C ARG A 60 6.40 -9.64 -4.25
N GLN A 61 5.07 -9.45 -4.27
CA GLN A 61 4.09 -10.01 -3.30
C GLN A 61 4.10 -9.48 -1.85
N TYR A 62 4.91 -8.48 -1.50
CA TYR A 62 4.90 -7.88 -0.15
C TYR A 62 3.76 -6.89 0.13
N GLY A 63 2.74 -6.81 -0.75
CA GLY A 63 1.62 -5.89 -0.57
C GLY A 63 2.06 -4.44 -0.36
N LYS A 64 2.71 -3.81 -1.36
CA LYS A 64 3.13 -2.38 -1.30
C LYS A 64 1.96 -1.41 -1.51
N THR A 65 1.03 -1.80 -2.36
CA THR A 65 -0.13 -0.98 -2.74
C THR A 65 -1.10 -0.75 -1.58
N PRO A 66 -1.38 -1.73 -0.70
CA PRO A 66 -2.25 -1.51 0.47
C PRO A 66 -1.72 -0.45 1.46
N PRO A 67 -0.44 -0.43 1.90
CA PRO A 67 0.12 0.64 2.70
C PRO A 67 -0.06 2.03 2.08
N LEU A 68 0.26 2.20 0.79
CA LEU A 68 0.11 3.50 0.10
C LEU A 68 -1.36 3.93 0.02
N SER A 69 -2.28 2.99 -0.18
CA SER A 69 -3.71 3.28 -0.25
C SER A 69 -4.27 3.69 1.12
N LEU A 70 -3.77 3.09 2.20
CA LEU A 70 -4.14 3.44 3.58
C LEU A 70 -3.52 4.78 3.98
N LEU A 71 -2.24 5.01 3.66
CA LEU A 71 -1.57 6.28 3.91
C LEU A 71 -2.29 7.44 3.22
N ARG A 72 -2.66 7.29 1.94
CA ARG A 72 -3.48 8.28 1.22
C ARG A 72 -4.75 8.64 2.00
N LYS A 73 -5.51 7.62 2.46
CA LYS A 73 -6.75 7.85 3.21
C LYS A 73 -6.56 8.57 4.53
N ARG A 74 -5.39 8.43 5.17
CA ARG A 74 -5.08 9.13 6.43
C ARG A 74 -4.62 10.56 6.25
N MET A 75 -4.27 10.93 5.03
CA MET A 75 -3.68 12.22 4.72
C MET A 75 -4.57 13.06 3.81
N GLU A 76 -5.61 12.49 3.21
CA GLU A 76 -6.52 13.19 2.28
C GLU A 76 -7.31 14.33 2.93
N ASP A 77 -7.41 14.35 4.26
CA ASP A 77 -8.01 15.42 5.04
C ASP A 77 -7.10 16.65 5.23
N ARG A 78 -5.77 16.44 5.20
CA ARG A 78 -4.74 17.47 5.47
C ARG A 78 -3.87 17.80 4.26
N TYR A 79 -3.81 16.92 3.27
CA TYR A 79 -2.91 17.00 2.12
C TYR A 79 -3.62 16.65 0.81
N THR A 80 -3.22 17.32 -0.26
CA THR A 80 -3.57 16.88 -1.63
C THR A 80 -2.61 15.79 -2.07
N VAL A 81 -3.09 14.55 -2.19
CA VAL A 81 -2.27 13.40 -2.56
C VAL A 81 -2.36 13.11 -4.06
N PHE A 82 -1.24 13.23 -4.77
CA PHE A 82 -1.13 12.85 -6.18
C PHE A 82 -0.62 11.41 -6.31
N SER A 83 -1.39 10.55 -6.97
CA SER A 83 -0.97 9.18 -7.29
C SER A 83 -0.52 9.12 -8.76
N VAL A 84 0.78 8.97 -8.98
CA VAL A 84 1.37 8.90 -10.33
C VAL A 84 1.89 7.49 -10.57
N SER A 85 1.58 6.92 -11.74
CA SER A 85 2.11 5.64 -12.20
C SER A 85 2.73 5.81 -13.58
N PHE A 86 3.94 5.29 -13.74
CA PHE A 86 4.64 5.25 -15.03
C PHE A 86 4.59 3.84 -15.67
N GLU A 87 3.81 2.94 -15.10
CA GLU A 87 3.65 1.60 -15.65
C GLU A 87 2.91 1.65 -16.99
N GLY A 88 3.51 1.09 -18.04
CA GLY A 88 2.95 1.13 -19.40
C GLY A 88 3.11 2.47 -20.12
N SER A 89 3.74 3.45 -19.48
CA SER A 89 4.05 4.73 -20.12
C SER A 89 5.35 4.60 -20.93
N GLY A 90 5.31 5.00 -22.21
CA GLY A 90 6.52 5.13 -23.02
C GLY A 90 7.38 6.32 -22.57
N GLU A 91 8.25 6.82 -23.45
CA GLU A 91 9.14 7.94 -23.10
C GLU A 91 8.44 9.31 -23.04
N ALA A 92 7.26 9.43 -23.65
CA ALA A 92 6.55 10.71 -23.82
C ALA A 92 6.26 11.51 -22.52
N PRO A 93 5.88 10.89 -21.38
CA PRO A 93 5.64 11.61 -20.13
C PRO A 93 6.89 12.24 -19.52
N PHE A 94 8.09 11.77 -19.91
CA PHE A 94 9.36 12.25 -19.37
C PHE A 94 9.96 13.41 -20.18
N ALA A 95 9.34 13.79 -21.30
CA ALA A 95 9.87 14.83 -22.19
C ALA A 95 9.70 16.25 -21.64
N SER A 96 8.72 16.51 -20.76
CA SER A 96 8.51 17.81 -20.13
C SER A 96 7.67 17.70 -18.86
N ALA A 97 7.76 18.71 -17.98
CA ALA A 97 6.92 18.80 -16.78
C ALA A 97 5.42 18.87 -17.12
N GLU A 98 5.07 19.49 -18.25
CA GLU A 98 3.70 19.61 -18.73
C GLU A 98 3.14 18.25 -19.20
N ASN A 99 3.96 17.44 -19.88
CA ASN A 99 3.58 16.07 -20.26
C ASN A 99 3.36 15.17 -19.04
N LEU A 100 4.15 15.37 -17.98
CA LEU A 100 4.00 14.63 -16.72
C LEU A 100 2.66 14.97 -16.03
N ALA A 101 2.25 16.24 -16.06
CA ALA A 101 1.00 16.71 -15.47
C ALA A 101 -0.26 16.25 -16.26
N TYR A 102 -0.14 16.05 -17.57
CA TYR A 102 -1.28 15.71 -18.44
C TYR A 102 -1.53 14.21 -18.63
N THR A 103 -0.75 13.34 -17.98
CA THR A 103 -0.95 11.89 -18.06
C THR A 103 -2.21 11.50 -17.27
N ARG A 104 -3.38 11.66 -17.90
CA ARG A 104 -4.69 11.22 -17.39
C ARG A 104 -4.71 9.71 -17.24
N ASN A 105 -4.91 9.23 -16.01
CA ASN A 105 -5.53 7.94 -15.70
C ASN A 105 -7.00 8.17 -15.38
#